data_AF-A0A0W8I549-F1
#
_entry.id   AF-A0A0W8I549-F1
#
_cell.length_a   1.000
_cell.length_b   1.000
_cell.length_c   1.000
_cell.angle_alpha   90.00
_cell.angle_beta   90.00
_cell.angle_gamma   90.00
#
_symmetry.space_group_name_H-M   'P 1'
#
loop_
_entity.id
_entity.type
_entity.pdbx_description
1 polymer ?
#
loop_
_entity_poly.entity_id
_entity_poly.type
_entity_poly.pdbx_seq_one_letter_code
_entity_poly.pdbx_strand_id
1 'polypeptide(L)'
;MNGSNLRSEFLRVSERSTYNSWGEYDHVGKDISCNLGSMNIAMAMDGGDPGATVGTAVRGLTTVSDPSDIHIVPSIAAGNARSHAIELGQMNLHGFLGRERIHYDSVEAVDLTSIYFGVVTYHAVRASNLIAIEKGGTFDGFSRSKHVIGEY
;
A
#
# COMPACT_ATOMS: atom_id res chain seq x y z
N MET A 1 12.47 -0.54 -14.91
CA MET A 1 12.54 -2.02 -14.94
C MET A 1 11.18 -2.53 -14.48
N ASN A 2 10.66 -3.61 -15.06
CA ASN A 2 9.42 -4.23 -14.60
C ASN A 2 9.79 -5.48 -13.80
N GLY A 3 9.28 -5.59 -12.57
CA GLY A 3 9.55 -6.71 -11.67
C GLY A 3 8.60 -6.68 -10.47
N SER A 4 8.48 -7.81 -9.79
CA SER A 4 7.72 -7.95 -8.55
C SER A 4 8.62 -8.43 -7.42
N ASN A 5 8.08 -8.56 -6.20
CA ASN A 5 8.80 -9.15 -5.07
C ASN A 5 8.83 -10.69 -5.17
N LEU A 6 9.49 -11.34 -4.21
CA LEU A 6 9.62 -12.80 -4.13
C LEU A 6 8.27 -13.54 -4.07
N ARG A 7 7.21 -12.88 -3.58
CA ARG A 7 5.87 -13.44 -3.42
C ARG A 7 4.88 -12.97 -4.48
N SER A 8 5.36 -12.26 -5.50
CA SER A 8 4.56 -11.77 -6.64
C SER A 8 3.38 -10.85 -6.30
N GLU A 9 3.38 -10.23 -5.12
CA GLU A 9 2.29 -9.35 -4.67
C GLU A 9 2.61 -7.86 -4.85
N PHE A 10 3.89 -7.53 -5.06
CA PHE A 10 4.33 -6.14 -5.15
C PHE A 10 4.44 -5.67 -6.60
N LEU A 11 3.74 -4.60 -6.95
CA LEU A 11 3.81 -3.99 -8.28
C LEU A 11 3.92 -2.47 -8.16
N ARG A 12 5.13 -1.91 -8.31
CA ARG A 12 5.36 -0.45 -8.38
C ARG A 12 6.38 -0.10 -9.46
N VAL A 13 6.44 1.19 -9.77
CA VAL A 13 7.39 1.77 -10.71
C VAL A 13 8.74 2.00 -10.03
N SER A 14 9.81 1.47 -10.62
CA SER A 14 11.20 1.75 -10.24
C SER A 14 11.90 2.69 -11.22
N GLU A 15 12.92 3.39 -10.74
CA GLU A 15 13.80 4.27 -11.51
C GLU A 15 15.24 3.76 -11.37
N ARG A 16 15.93 3.58 -12.50
CA ARG A 16 17.27 2.98 -12.52
C ARG A 16 18.32 3.94 -11.94
N SER A 17 19.17 3.42 -11.05
CA SER A 17 20.40 4.09 -10.60
C SER A 17 21.53 3.96 -11.62
N THR A 18 22.43 4.95 -11.68
CA THR A 18 23.68 4.88 -12.45
C THR A 18 24.90 4.98 -11.53
N TYR A 19 26.01 4.40 -11.97
CA TYR A 19 27.25 4.31 -11.21
C TYR A 19 28.43 4.81 -12.04
N ASN A 20 29.39 5.46 -11.38
CA ASN A 20 30.63 5.89 -12.00
C ASN A 20 31.62 4.71 -12.15
N SER A 21 32.78 4.96 -12.77
CA SER A 21 33.82 3.93 -12.97
C SER A 21 34.42 3.37 -11.68
N TRP A 22 34.24 4.04 -10.54
CA TRP A 22 34.70 3.61 -9.23
C TRP A 22 33.64 2.79 -8.47
N GLY A 23 32.46 2.59 -9.07
CA GLY A 23 31.34 1.86 -8.47
C GLY A 23 30.51 2.69 -7.49
N GLU A 24 30.76 4.00 -7.39
CA GLU A 24 29.97 4.92 -6.58
C GLU A 24 28.72 5.37 -7.35
N TYR A 25 27.68 5.78 -6.64
CA TYR A 25 26.47 6.31 -7.26
C TYR A 25 26.76 7.62 -7.99
N ASP A 26 26.41 7.66 -9.27
CA ASP A 26 26.38 8.88 -10.09
C ASP A 26 24.96 9.47 -10.09
N HIS A 27 23.94 8.60 -10.16
CA HIS A 27 22.53 8.94 -9.95
C HIS A 27 21.88 7.90 -9.03
N VAL A 28 21.26 8.35 -7.94
CA VAL A 28 20.47 7.49 -7.06
C VAL A 28 19.04 7.43 -7.59
N GLY A 29 18.68 6.28 -8.15
CA GLY A 29 17.34 6.00 -8.63
C GLY A 29 16.33 5.73 -7.51
N LYS A 30 15.25 5.04 -7.87
CA LYS A 30 14.16 4.64 -6.97
C LYS A 30 13.98 3.14 -7.06
N ASP A 31 14.51 2.44 -6.06
CA ASP A 31 14.18 1.05 -5.83
C ASP A 31 13.07 0.92 -4.79
N ILE A 32 12.69 -0.30 -4.51
CA ILE A 32 11.45 -0.67 -3.83
C ILE A 32 11.74 -1.30 -2.48
N SER A 33 11.14 -0.76 -1.42
CA SER A 33 10.94 -1.45 -0.14
C SER A 33 9.45 -1.70 0.10
N CYS A 34 9.13 -2.58 1.04
CA CYS A 34 7.78 -3.04 1.28
C CYS A 34 7.44 -2.94 2.77
N ASN A 35 6.33 -2.26 3.09
CA ASN A 35 5.81 -2.08 4.45
C ASN A 35 4.41 -2.70 4.51
N LEU A 36 4.33 -3.93 4.99
CA LEU A 36 3.13 -4.78 4.93
C LEU A 36 2.43 -4.88 6.28
N GLY A 37 1.10 -4.86 6.24
CA GLY A 37 0.26 -5.29 7.34
C GLY A 37 -1.10 -5.71 6.80
N SER A 38 -1.79 -6.59 7.53
CA SER A 38 -3.07 -7.13 7.09
C SER A 38 -4.15 -7.01 8.14
N MET A 39 -5.36 -6.64 7.73
CA MET A 39 -6.53 -6.64 8.61
C MET A 39 -7.20 -8.01 8.58
N ASN A 40 -7.76 -8.44 9.72
CA ASN A 40 -8.62 -9.60 9.78
C ASN A 40 -10.05 -9.19 9.36
N ILE A 41 -10.56 -9.76 8.27
CA ILE A 41 -11.86 -9.39 7.69
C ILE A 41 -13.01 -9.57 8.69
N ALA A 42 -13.03 -10.70 9.44
CA ALA A 42 -14.10 -10.95 10.39
C ALA A 42 -14.14 -9.88 11.49
N MET A 43 -12.98 -9.52 12.03
CA MET A 43 -12.87 -8.49 13.07
C MET A 43 -13.17 -7.08 12.53
N ALA A 44 -12.78 -6.79 11.29
CA ALA A 44 -13.06 -5.51 10.65
C ALA A 44 -14.56 -5.33 10.39
N MET A 45 -15.25 -6.39 9.98
CA MET A 45 -16.71 -6.40 9.80
C MET A 45 -17.46 -6.22 11.13
N ASP A 46 -17.00 -6.89 12.19
CA ASP A 46 -17.62 -6.79 13.52
C ASP A 46 -17.34 -5.44 14.22
N GLY A 47 -16.28 -4.74 13.82
CA GLY A 47 -15.83 -3.49 14.44
C GLY A 47 -16.74 -2.28 14.19
N GLY A 48 -17.66 -2.35 13.22
CA GLY A 48 -18.71 -1.34 12.98
C GLY A 48 -18.26 -0.01 12.36
N ASP A 49 -16.97 0.35 12.44
CA ASP A 49 -16.40 1.52 11.77
C ASP A 49 -15.22 1.13 10.87
N PRO A 50 -15.48 0.82 9.58
CA PRO A 50 -14.42 0.48 8.63
C PRO A 50 -13.51 1.68 8.34
N GLY A 51 -14.01 2.90 8.45
CA GLY A 51 -13.24 4.12 8.21
C GLY A 51 -12.16 4.34 9.26
N ALA A 52 -12.51 4.19 10.54
CA ALA A 52 -11.56 4.24 11.64
C ALA A 52 -10.55 3.07 11.58
N THR A 53 -11.03 1.86 11.28
CA THR A 53 -10.19 0.66 11.21
C THR A 53 -9.14 0.77 10.10
N VAL A 54 -9.58 1.05 8.87
CA VAL A 54 -8.69 1.22 7.71
C VAL A 54 -7.77 2.43 7.90
N GLY A 55 -8.31 3.56 8.39
CA GLY A 55 -7.53 4.77 8.63
C GLY A 55 -6.40 4.54 9.64
N THR A 56 -6.67 3.79 10.72
CA THR A 56 -5.67 3.41 11.72
C THR A 56 -4.60 2.51 11.10
N ALA A 57 -4.99 1.52 10.30
CA ALA A 57 -4.04 0.61 9.66
C ALA A 57 -3.13 1.34 8.65
N VAL A 58 -3.70 2.23 7.82
CA VAL A 58 -2.94 3.09 6.90
C VAL A 58 -1.92 3.93 7.65
N ARG A 59 -2.35 4.63 8.71
CA ARG A 59 -1.43 5.44 9.53
C ARG A 59 -0.35 4.59 10.19
N GLY A 60 -0.71 3.44 10.75
CA GLY A 60 0.26 2.51 11.35
C GLY A 60 1.34 2.09 10.36
N LEU A 61 0.96 1.70 9.15
CA LEU A 61 1.94 1.36 8.12
C LEU A 61 2.76 2.57 7.65
N THR A 62 2.15 3.75 7.55
CA THR A 62 2.87 4.99 7.24
C THR A 62 3.92 5.30 8.31
N THR A 63 3.65 5.05 9.59
CA THR A 63 4.65 5.23 10.67
C THR A 63 5.82 4.27 10.61
N VAL A 64 5.69 3.14 9.90
CA VAL A 64 6.81 2.24 9.60
C VAL A 64 7.62 2.78 8.42
N SER A 65 6.94 3.24 7.37
CA SER A 65 7.59 3.80 6.18
C SER A 65 8.35 5.08 6.48
N ASP A 66 7.77 6.04 7.19
CA ASP A 66 8.34 7.39 7.37
C ASP A 66 9.79 7.42 7.94
N PRO A 67 10.12 6.70 9.03
CA PRO A 67 11.46 6.71 9.59
C PRO A 67 12.40 5.68 8.95
N SER A 68 11.93 4.84 8.02
CA SER A 68 12.73 3.75 7.46
C SER A 68 13.83 4.29 6.53
N ASP A 69 15.08 4.09 6.94
CA ASP A 69 16.28 4.48 6.18
C ASP A 69 17.27 3.31 6.07
N ILE A 70 17.30 2.69 4.89
CA ILE A 70 18.22 1.60 4.55
C ILE A 70 19.46 2.20 3.88
N HIS A 71 20.23 2.97 4.65
CA HIS A 71 21.39 3.74 4.17
C HIS A 71 22.44 2.92 3.41
N ILE A 72 22.55 1.61 3.68
CA ILE A 72 23.48 0.72 2.97
C ILE A 72 23.06 0.44 1.51
N VAL A 73 21.81 0.75 1.14
CA VAL A 73 21.31 0.70 -0.24
C VAL A 73 20.58 2.01 -0.57
N PRO A 74 21.30 3.06 -1.00
CA PRO A 74 20.76 4.42 -1.18
C PRO A 74 19.50 4.51 -2.04
N SER A 75 19.38 3.71 -3.11
CA SER A 75 18.20 3.72 -3.98
C SER A 75 16.93 3.18 -3.32
N ILE A 76 17.07 2.29 -2.33
CA ILE A 76 15.94 1.79 -1.52
C ILE A 76 15.51 2.87 -0.52
N ALA A 77 16.46 3.48 0.18
CA ALA A 77 16.17 4.58 1.11
C ALA A 77 15.50 5.76 0.39
N ALA A 78 16.06 6.18 -0.74
CA ALA A 78 15.49 7.23 -1.59
C ALA A 78 14.09 6.83 -2.10
N GLY A 79 13.89 5.57 -2.49
CA GLY A 79 12.60 5.11 -2.98
C GLY A 79 11.51 5.10 -1.92
N ASN A 80 11.82 4.66 -0.70
CA ASN A 80 10.91 4.73 0.45
C ASN A 80 10.55 6.21 0.75
N ALA A 81 11.56 7.07 0.91
CA ALA A 81 11.36 8.49 1.25
C ALA A 81 10.57 9.26 0.19
N ARG A 82 10.71 8.92 -1.10
CA ARG A 82 9.97 9.56 -2.20
C ARG A 82 8.54 9.04 -2.35
N SER A 83 8.29 7.77 -2.05
CA SER A 83 7.01 7.12 -2.36
C SER A 83 6.06 7.02 -1.17
N HIS A 84 6.59 6.94 0.05
CA HIS A 84 5.82 6.61 1.26
C HIS A 84 4.94 5.36 1.07
N ALA A 85 5.42 4.39 0.27
CA ALA A 85 4.61 3.26 -0.15
C ALA A 85 4.34 2.31 1.04
N ILE A 86 3.06 1.99 1.21
CA ILE A 86 2.55 1.00 2.15
C ILE A 86 1.67 -0.01 1.44
N GLU A 87 1.49 -1.17 2.06
CA GLU A 87 0.60 -2.24 1.58
C GLU A 87 -0.29 -2.75 2.72
N LEU A 88 -1.58 -2.47 2.58
CA LEU A 88 -2.61 -2.97 3.48
C LEU A 88 -3.29 -4.20 2.87
N GLY A 89 -2.86 -5.38 3.32
CA GLY A 89 -3.45 -6.66 2.94
C GLY A 89 -4.69 -7.01 3.77
N GLN A 90 -5.33 -8.11 3.39
CA GLN A 90 -6.51 -8.66 4.08
C GLN A 90 -6.27 -10.14 4.36
N MET A 91 -6.75 -10.62 5.50
CA MET A 91 -6.67 -12.03 5.88
C MET A 91 -8.00 -12.52 6.43
N ASN A 92 -8.11 -13.84 6.59
CA ASN A 92 -9.26 -14.51 7.19
C ASN A 92 -10.58 -14.44 6.38
N LEU A 93 -10.49 -14.26 5.05
CA LEU A 93 -11.68 -14.27 4.19
C LEU A 93 -12.47 -15.58 4.34
N HIS A 94 -11.81 -16.73 4.18
CA HIS A 94 -12.48 -18.03 4.30
C HIS A 94 -13.08 -18.23 5.71
N GLY A 95 -12.37 -17.82 6.77
CA GLY A 95 -12.89 -17.94 8.13
C GLY A 95 -14.16 -17.09 8.34
N PHE A 96 -14.19 -15.87 7.80
CA PHE A 96 -15.39 -15.04 7.82
C PHE A 96 -16.55 -15.66 7.02
N LEU A 97 -16.30 -16.10 5.78
CA LEU A 97 -17.32 -16.73 4.94
C LEU A 97 -17.90 -17.99 5.61
N GLY A 98 -17.04 -18.83 6.20
CA GLY A 98 -17.48 -20.02 6.93
C GLY A 98 -18.34 -19.70 8.15
N ARG A 99 -18.03 -18.61 8.88
CA ARG A 99 -18.84 -18.14 10.01
C ARG A 99 -20.24 -17.71 9.57
N GLU A 100 -20.32 -16.97 8.47
CA GLU A 100 -21.58 -16.50 7.88
C GLU A 100 -22.31 -17.56 7.04
N ARG A 101 -21.76 -18.79 6.96
CA ARG A 101 -22.28 -19.92 6.17
C ARG A 101 -22.37 -19.63 4.67
N ILE A 102 -21.42 -18.86 4.15
CA ILE A 102 -21.29 -18.54 2.73
C ILE A 102 -20.25 -19.48 2.11
N HIS A 103 -20.62 -20.16 1.02
CA HIS A 103 -19.69 -21.01 0.28
C HIS A 103 -18.63 -20.17 -0.44
N TYR A 104 -17.37 -20.57 -0.34
CA TYR A 104 -16.23 -19.79 -0.82
C TYR A 104 -16.28 -19.47 -2.34
N ASP A 105 -16.81 -20.41 -3.13
CA ASP A 105 -16.93 -20.32 -4.59
C ASP A 105 -18.30 -19.78 -5.06
N SER A 106 -19.14 -19.32 -4.12
CA SER A 106 -20.46 -18.80 -4.45
C SER A 106 -20.41 -17.39 -5.05
N VAL A 107 -21.46 -17.04 -5.79
CA VAL A 107 -21.67 -15.67 -6.28
C VAL A 107 -21.74 -14.66 -5.11
N GLU A 108 -22.33 -15.07 -3.99
CA GLU A 108 -22.41 -14.25 -2.78
C GLU A 108 -21.02 -13.94 -2.20
N ALA A 109 -20.11 -14.92 -2.13
CA ALA A 109 -18.74 -14.69 -1.68
C ALA A 109 -17.99 -13.70 -2.59
N VAL A 110 -18.20 -13.79 -3.90
CA VAL A 110 -17.61 -12.86 -4.88
C VAL A 110 -18.16 -11.44 -4.70
N ASP A 111 -19.48 -11.30 -4.56
CA ASP A 111 -20.13 -9.99 -4.38
C ASP A 111 -19.69 -9.33 -3.07
N LEU A 112 -19.72 -10.08 -1.96
CA LEU A 112 -19.25 -9.64 -0.66
C LEU A 112 -17.79 -9.20 -0.71
N THR A 113 -16.92 -10.01 -1.31
CA THR A 113 -15.49 -9.68 -1.44
C THR A 113 -15.30 -8.41 -2.27
N SER A 114 -16.04 -8.26 -3.38
CA SER A 114 -15.97 -7.07 -4.24
C SER A 114 -16.35 -5.80 -3.48
N ILE A 115 -17.47 -5.83 -2.75
CA ILE A 115 -17.94 -4.70 -1.95
C ILE A 115 -16.97 -4.40 -0.81
N TYR A 116 -16.51 -5.42 -0.08
CA TYR A 116 -15.56 -5.27 1.02
C TYR A 116 -14.28 -4.55 0.56
N PHE A 117 -13.66 -5.02 -0.52
CA PHE A 117 -12.45 -4.38 -1.05
C PHE A 117 -12.73 -2.98 -1.61
N GLY A 118 -13.92 -2.71 -2.15
CA GLY A 118 -14.35 -1.36 -2.52
C GLY A 118 -14.39 -0.40 -1.32
N VAL A 119 -14.98 -0.82 -0.20
CA VAL A 119 -15.04 -0.06 1.05
C VAL A 119 -13.65 0.19 1.62
N VAL A 120 -12.81 -0.84 1.70
CA VAL A 120 -11.42 -0.72 2.16
C VAL A 120 -10.63 0.25 1.28
N THR A 121 -10.75 0.12 -0.04
CA THR A 121 -10.05 0.99 -1.01
C THR A 121 -10.45 2.45 -0.82
N TYR A 122 -11.75 2.72 -0.74
CA TYR A 122 -12.26 4.07 -0.51
C TYR A 122 -11.67 4.69 0.76
N HIS A 123 -11.72 3.98 1.88
CA HIS A 123 -11.20 4.49 3.14
C HIS A 123 -9.67 4.61 3.15
N ALA A 124 -8.94 3.73 2.47
CA ALA A 124 -7.49 3.82 2.36
C ALA A 124 -7.04 5.05 1.57
N VAL A 125 -7.68 5.32 0.43
CA VAL A 125 -7.42 6.50 -0.40
C VAL A 125 -7.76 7.78 0.37
N ARG A 126 -8.92 7.80 1.06
CA ARG A 126 -9.31 8.92 1.91
C ARG A 126 -8.28 9.16 3.03
N ALA A 127 -7.83 8.12 3.72
CA ALA A 127 -6.83 8.24 4.78
C ALA A 127 -5.48 8.76 4.23
N SER A 128 -5.04 8.27 3.06
CA SER A 128 -3.83 8.75 2.39
C SER A 128 -3.94 10.24 2.01
N ASN A 129 -5.09 10.67 1.48
CA ASN A 129 -5.34 12.07 1.18
C ASN A 129 -5.29 12.97 2.44
N LEU A 130 -5.91 12.53 3.53
CA LEU A 130 -5.87 13.25 4.81
C LEU A 130 -4.43 13.39 5.34
N ILE A 131 -3.62 12.32 5.26
CA ILE A 131 -2.20 12.37 5.64
C ILE A 131 -1.45 13.38 4.76
N ALA A 132 -1.72 13.43 3.46
CA ALA A 132 -1.07 14.40 2.57
C ALA A 132 -1.43 15.86 2.94
N ILE A 133 -2.69 16.11 3.31
CA ILE A 133 -3.14 17.41 3.80
C ILE A 133 -2.44 17.76 5.13
N GLU A 134 -2.41 16.83 6.08
CA GLU A 134 -1.80 17.03 7.40
C GLU A 134 -0.29 17.31 7.33
N LYS A 135 0.41 16.61 6.43
CA LYS A 135 1.87 16.76 6.24
C LYS A 135 2.24 17.89 5.27
N GLY A 136 1.28 18.43 4.52
CA GLY A 136 1.52 19.45 3.50
C GLY A 136 2.33 18.95 2.30
N GLY A 137 2.24 17.65 1.97
CA GLY A 137 3.05 17.04 0.93
C GLY A 137 2.45 15.75 0.35
N THR A 138 2.81 15.43 -0.88
CA THR A 138 2.37 14.23 -1.61
C THR A 138 3.57 13.36 -2.01
N PHE A 139 3.32 12.11 -2.38
CA PHE A 139 4.37 11.25 -2.95
C PHE A 139 4.93 11.83 -4.28
N ASP A 140 6.18 11.47 -4.59
CA ASP A 140 6.86 11.87 -5.82
C ASP A 140 6.11 11.41 -7.08
N GLY A 141 5.81 12.37 -7.96
CA GLY A 141 5.08 12.12 -9.21
C GLY A 141 3.56 12.12 -9.08
N PHE A 142 2.99 12.51 -7.92
CA PHE A 142 1.54 12.65 -7.72
C PHE A 142 0.85 13.47 -8.84
N SER A 143 1.43 14.60 -9.25
CA SER A 143 0.91 15.48 -10.31
C SER A 143 0.75 14.80 -11.68
N ARG A 144 1.45 13.68 -11.91
CA ARG A 144 1.39 12.87 -13.14
C ARG A 144 0.56 11.60 -12.97
N SER A 145 -0.07 11.40 -11.81
CA SER A 145 -0.81 10.18 -11.49
C SER A 145 -2.27 10.27 -11.90
N LYS A 146 -2.91 9.11 -12.09
CA LYS A 146 -4.35 9.01 -12.39
C LYS A 146 -5.25 9.60 -11.30
N HIS A 147 -4.76 9.68 -10.06
CA HIS A 147 -5.48 10.31 -8.95
C HIS A 147 -5.73 11.80 -9.18
N VAL A 148 -4.83 12.51 -9.88
CA VAL A 148 -4.98 13.95 -10.12
C VAL A 148 -5.97 14.24 -11.24
N ILE A 149 -6.00 13.40 -12.27
CA ILE A 149 -6.90 13.55 -13.41
C ILE A 149 -8.28 12.91 -13.21
N GLY A 150 -8.52 12.28 -12.05
CA GLY A 150 -9.81 11.70 -11.69
C GLY A 150 -10.18 10.42 -12.45
N GLU A 151 -9.21 9.73 -13.03
CA GLU A 151 -9.40 8.45 -13.76
C GLU A 151 -9.17 7.22 -12.87
N TYR A 152 -8.92 7.41 -11.58
CA TYR A 152 -8.76 6.35 -10.59
C TYR A 152 -10.08 6.06 -9.89
#